data_AF-Q0DXY3-F1
#
_entry.id   AF-Q0DXY3-F1
#
_cell.length_a   1.000
_cell.length_b   1.000
_cell.length_c   1.000
_cell.angle_alpha   90.00
_cell.angle_beta   90.00
_cell.angle_gamma   90.00
#
_symmetry.space_group_name_H-M   'P 1'
#
loop_
_entity.id
_entity.type
_entity.pdbx_description
1 polymer ?
#
loop_
_entity_poly.entity_id
_entity_poly.type
_entity_poly.pdbx_seq_one_letter_code
_entity_poly.pdbx_strand_id
1 'polypeptide(L)'
;IHFVQILPLIRKHKVLHLNRTDARLANNGLPLDVQKLRCRVNFGSLKFTSDIEELGRRVIRLLRQNGPFLVLHLRYEMDMLAFSGCTEGCTREEADELTRMR
;
A
#
# COMPACT_ATOMS: atom_id res chain seq x y z
N ILE A 1 -12.16 -19.01 -14.23
CA ILE A 1 -11.04 -19.77 -14.84
C ILE A 1 -10.08 -20.33 -13.77
N HIS A 2 -9.61 -19.55 -12.79
CA HIS A 2 -8.62 -20.04 -11.79
C HIS A 2 -9.12 -21.13 -10.81
N PHE A 3 -10.39 -21.12 -10.41
CA PHE A 3 -10.89 -22.03 -9.37
C PHE A 3 -10.82 -23.51 -9.79
N VAL A 4 -11.10 -23.81 -11.07
CA VAL A 4 -11.12 -25.18 -11.61
C VAL A 4 -9.70 -25.78 -11.67
N GLN A 5 -8.69 -24.95 -11.92
CA GLN A 5 -7.29 -25.42 -12.02
C GLN A 5 -6.62 -25.54 -10.64
N ILE A 6 -6.92 -24.61 -9.72
CA ILE A 6 -6.25 -24.55 -8.42
C ILE A 6 -6.89 -25.49 -7.39
N LEU A 7 -8.22 -25.67 -7.41
CA LEU A 7 -8.92 -26.47 -6.39
C LEU A 7 -8.45 -27.94 -6.33
N PRO A 8 -8.26 -28.67 -7.45
CA PRO A 8 -7.75 -30.04 -7.40
C PRO A 8 -6.33 -30.12 -6.80
N LEU A 9 -5.49 -29.14 -7.10
CA LEU A 9 -4.11 -29.08 -6.60
C LEU A 9 -4.08 -28.82 -5.09
N ILE A 10 -4.91 -27.92 -4.57
CA ILE A 10 -5.08 -27.69 -3.13
C ILE A 10 -5.59 -28.96 -2.44
N ARG A 11 -6.59 -29.64 -3.03
CA ARG A 11 -7.13 -30.88 -2.45
C ARG A 11 -6.08 -31.98 -2.35
N LYS A 12 -5.17 -32.08 -3.32
CA LYS A 12 -4.08 -33.07 -3.36
C LYS A 12 -2.95 -32.72 -2.40
N HIS A 13 -2.40 -31.50 -2.47
CA HIS A 13 -1.15 -31.14 -1.76
C HIS A 13 -1.38 -30.51 -0.38
N LYS A 14 -2.63 -30.11 -0.06
CA LYS A 14 -3.08 -29.47 1.19
C LYS A 14 -2.47 -28.09 1.49
N VAL A 15 -1.24 -27.85 1.06
CA VAL A 15 -0.50 -26.59 1.17
C VAL A 15 -0.17 -26.07 -0.21
N LEU A 16 -0.32 -24.76 -0.41
CA LEU A 16 0.01 -24.07 -1.65
C LEU A 16 0.93 -22.89 -1.35
N HIS A 17 2.09 -22.86 -1.98
CA HIS A 17 2.99 -21.70 -1.95
C HIS A 17 2.78 -20.88 -3.23
N LEU A 18 2.30 -19.65 -3.08
CA LEU A 18 2.15 -18.70 -4.17
C LEU A 18 3.43 -17.86 -4.25
N ASN A 19 4.16 -17.97 -5.36
CA ASN A 19 5.44 -17.28 -5.57
C ASN A 19 5.29 -15.84 -6.12
N ARG A 20 4.07 -15.44 -6.51
CA ARG A 20 3.75 -14.15 -7.14
C ARG A 20 2.58 -13.49 -6.41
N THR A 21 2.83 -13.05 -5.18
CA THR A 21 1.81 -12.44 -4.30
C THR A 21 1.64 -10.94 -4.52
N ASP A 22 2.51 -10.34 -5.34
CA ASP A 22 2.47 -8.94 -5.80
C ASP A 22 1.39 -8.68 -6.85
N ALA A 23 0.81 -9.74 -7.43
CA ALA A 23 -0.32 -9.65 -8.34
C ALA A 23 -1.52 -9.00 -7.64
N ARG A 24 -1.92 -7.81 -8.10
CA ARG A 24 -3.06 -7.08 -7.56
C ARG A 24 -4.35 -7.90 -7.74
N LEU A 25 -5.00 -8.26 -6.64
CA LEU A 25 -6.40 -8.73 -6.61
C LEU A 25 -7.43 -7.58 -6.67
N ALA A 26 -6.97 -6.38 -7.03
CA ALA A 26 -7.82 -5.24 -7.33
C ALA A 26 -8.52 -5.46 -8.68
N ASN A 27 -9.71 -4.90 -8.86
CA ASN A 27 -10.46 -4.95 -10.13
C ASN A 27 -10.88 -6.36 -10.59
N ASN A 28 -11.09 -7.27 -9.65
CA ASN A 28 -11.51 -8.65 -9.89
C ASN A 28 -13.03 -8.82 -10.13
N GLY A 29 -13.74 -7.75 -10.53
CA GLY A 29 -15.18 -7.77 -10.80
C GLY A 29 -16.08 -7.97 -9.58
N LEU A 30 -15.54 -7.90 -8.35
CA LEU A 30 -16.36 -7.99 -7.15
C LEU A 30 -17.27 -6.78 -6.97
N PRO A 31 -18.48 -6.97 -6.42
CA PRO A 31 -19.36 -5.87 -6.02
C PRO A 31 -18.65 -4.83 -5.14
N LEU A 32 -19.00 -3.55 -5.30
CA LEU A 32 -18.32 -2.43 -4.66
C LEU A 32 -18.38 -2.50 -3.12
N ASP A 33 -19.51 -2.93 -2.58
CA ASP A 33 -19.73 -3.18 -1.15
C ASP A 33 -18.77 -4.24 -0.60
N VAL A 34 -18.57 -5.34 -1.32
CA VAL A 34 -17.60 -6.39 -0.96
C VAL A 34 -16.18 -5.85 -0.99
N GLN A 35 -15.83 -5.04 -1.99
CA GLN A 35 -14.50 -4.40 -2.05
C GLN A 35 -14.26 -3.47 -0.87
N LYS A 36 -15.26 -2.64 -0.52
CA LYS A 36 -15.19 -1.74 0.65
C LYS A 36 -15.04 -2.52 1.95
N LEU A 37 -15.81 -3.60 2.12
CA LEU A 37 -15.71 -4.48 3.28
C LEU A 37 -14.30 -5.09 3.39
N ARG A 38 -13.77 -5.61 2.28
CA ARG A 38 -12.40 -6.16 2.20
C ARG A 38 -11.35 -5.14 2.62
N CYS A 39 -11.42 -3.92 2.08
CA CYS A 39 -10.50 -2.85 2.46
C CYS A 39 -10.59 -2.51 3.94
N ARG A 40 -11.81 -2.38 4.49
CA ARG A 40 -12.03 -2.06 5.91
C ARG A 40 -11.50 -3.15 6.84
N VAL A 41 -11.76 -4.42 6.52
CA VAL A 41 -11.28 -5.56 7.30
C VAL A 41 -9.75 -5.63 7.25
N ASN A 42 -9.15 -5.56 6.06
CA ASN A 42 -7.69 -5.58 5.91
C ASN A 42 -7.03 -4.45 6.69
N PHE A 43 -7.54 -3.21 6.55
CA PHE A 43 -7.03 -2.06 7.29
C PHE A 43 -7.16 -2.25 8.80
N GLY A 44 -8.31 -2.73 9.29
CA GLY A 44 -8.52 -2.97 10.72
C GLY A 44 -7.67 -4.11 11.30
N SER A 45 -7.33 -5.11 10.49
CA SER A 45 -6.46 -6.23 10.88
C SER A 45 -4.97 -5.88 10.86
N LEU A 46 -4.56 -4.92 10.03
CA LEU A 46 -3.18 -4.46 9.94
C LEU A 46 -2.88 -3.55 11.12
N LYS A 47 -2.44 -4.15 12.21
CA LYS A 47 -2.01 -3.45 13.42
C LYS A 47 -0.50 -3.54 13.57
N PHE A 48 0.09 -2.46 14.07
CA PHE A 48 1.48 -2.49 14.50
C PHE A 48 1.63 -3.37 15.74
N THR A 49 2.85 -3.81 16.02
CA THR A 49 3.16 -4.46 17.30
C THR A 49 2.95 -3.49 18.46
N SER A 50 2.72 -4.02 19.66
CA SER A 50 2.54 -3.23 20.88
C SER A 50 3.60 -2.15 21.05
N ASP A 51 4.85 -2.50 20.76
CA ASP A 51 6.01 -1.66 21.03
C ASP A 51 6.05 -0.45 20.08
N ILE A 52 5.70 -0.66 18.80
CA ILE A 52 5.60 0.43 17.81
C ILE A 52 4.42 1.34 18.15
N GLU A 53 3.28 0.78 18.56
CA GLU A 53 2.13 1.59 18.97
C GLU A 53 2.43 2.42 20.22
N GLU A 54 3.11 1.85 21.20
CA GLU A 54 3.50 2.55 22.43
C GLU A 54 4.47 3.69 22.12
N LEU A 55 5.48 3.42 21.30
CA LEU A 55 6.43 4.44 20.85
C LEU A 55 5.69 5.57 20.12
N GLY A 56 4.81 5.24 19.17
CA GLY A 56 4.00 6.23 18.46
C GLY A 56 3.16 7.08 19.40
N ARG A 57 2.44 6.46 20.36
CA ARG A 57 1.67 7.19 21.37
C ARG A 57 2.55 8.10 22.22
N ARG A 58 3.76 7.67 22.59
CA ARG A 58 4.71 8.47 23.37
C ARG A 58 5.16 9.71 22.59
N VAL A 59 5.53 9.56 21.33
CA VAL A 59 5.90 10.69 20.45
C VAL A 59 4.77 11.69 20.34
N ILE A 60 3.54 11.22 20.09
CA ILE A 60 2.36 12.09 19.98
C ILE A 60 2.08 12.83 21.30
N ARG A 61 2.23 12.17 22.46
CA ARG A 61 2.08 12.83 23.76
C ARG A 61 3.06 13.98 23.94
N LEU A 62 4.33 13.78 23.56
CA LEU A 62 5.36 14.83 23.65
C LEU A 62 5.06 16.01 22.73
N LEU A 63 4.70 15.74 21.46
CA LEU A 63 4.39 16.81 20.49
C LEU A 63 3.20 17.68 20.97
N ARG A 64 2.17 17.06 21.55
CA ARG A 64 0.98 17.77 22.06
C ARG A 64 1.26 18.69 23.25
N GLN A 65 2.38 18.53 23.96
CA GLN A 65 2.74 19.44 25.05
C GLN A 65 2.98 20.86 24.55
N ASN A 66 3.37 21.02 23.28
CA ASN A 66 3.61 22.30 22.63
C ASN A 66 2.37 22.84 21.87
N GLY A 67 1.21 22.18 22.00
CA GLY A 67 -0.03 22.54 21.33
C GLY A 67 -0.39 21.65 20.14
N PRO A 68 -1.42 22.04 19.36
CA PRO A 68 -1.81 21.33 18.14
C PRO A 68 -0.65 21.29 17.13
N PHE A 69 -0.56 20.22 16.35
CA PHE A 69 0.48 20.05 15.33
C PHE A 69 -0.09 19.41 14.06
N LEU A 70 0.62 19.60 12.94
CA LEU A 70 0.33 19.00 11.64
C LEU A 70 1.36 17.91 11.33
N VAL A 71 0.91 16.81 10.72
CA VAL A 71 1.78 15.74 10.22
C VAL A 71 1.71 15.72 8.70
N LEU A 72 2.87 15.82 8.06
CA LEU A 72 3.02 15.71 6.61
C LEU A 72 3.89 14.49 6.30
N HIS A 73 3.32 13.55 5.55
CA HIS A 73 4.09 12.44 4.98
C HIS A 73 4.44 12.80 3.54
N LEU A 74 5.70 13.16 3.31
CA LEU A 74 6.19 13.53 2.00
C LEU A 74 7.00 12.36 1.43
N ARG A 75 6.58 11.87 0.26
CA ARG A 75 7.21 10.74 -0.46
C ARG A 75 7.74 11.27 -1.79
N TYR A 76 9.05 11.45 -1.90
CA TYR A 76 9.74 12.13 -3.02
C TYR A 76 10.63 11.18 -3.83
N GLU A 77 10.43 9.87 -3.69
CA GLU A 77 11.14 8.89 -4.49
C GLU A 77 10.79 9.03 -5.98
N MET A 78 11.78 8.80 -6.86
CA MET A 78 11.67 9.02 -8.31
C MET A 78 10.52 8.24 -8.95
N ASP A 79 10.20 7.04 -8.43
CA ASP A 79 9.05 6.25 -8.86
C ASP A 79 7.71 6.96 -8.61
N MET A 80 7.58 7.64 -7.47
CA MET A 80 6.39 8.41 -7.13
C MET A 80 6.28 9.69 -7.92
N LEU A 81 7.40 10.37 -8.14
CA LEU A 81 7.44 11.57 -8.98
C LEU A 81 7.04 11.24 -10.41
N ALA A 82 7.65 10.20 -11.00
CA ALA A 82 7.31 9.72 -12.35
C ALA A 82 5.84 9.30 -12.46
N PHE A 83 5.30 8.59 -11.46
CA PHE A 83 3.89 8.19 -11.45
C PHE A 83 2.92 9.38 -11.36
N SER A 84 3.27 10.42 -10.60
CA SER A 84 2.44 11.62 -10.48
C SER A 84 2.37 12.43 -11.78
N GLY A 85 3.39 12.31 -12.64
CA GLY A 85 3.54 13.11 -13.85
C GLY A 85 3.81 14.59 -13.58
N CYS A 86 4.14 14.97 -12.34
CA CYS A 86 4.48 16.33 -11.97
C CYS A 86 5.93 16.63 -12.35
N THR A 87 6.15 17.68 -13.14
CA THR A 87 7.48 18.18 -13.54
C THR A 87 7.76 19.57 -12.99
N GLU A 88 6.94 20.06 -12.05
CA GLU A 88 7.11 21.36 -11.43
C GLU A 88 8.42 21.41 -10.64
N GLY A 89 9.29 22.37 -10.99
CA GLY A 89 10.62 22.50 -10.39
C GLY A 89 11.69 21.59 -11.00
N CYS A 90 11.36 20.74 -11.98
CA CYS A 90 12.33 19.94 -12.72
C CYS A 90 13.02 20.77 -13.82
N THR A 91 14.29 20.46 -14.06
CA THR A 91 14.96 20.77 -15.32
C THR A 91 14.36 19.93 -16.46
N ARG A 92 14.69 20.29 -17.71
CA ARG A 92 14.20 19.55 -18.88
C ARG A 92 14.74 18.12 -18.87
N GLU A 93 16.00 17.95 -18.50
CA GLU A 93 16.67 16.65 -18.41
C GLU A 93 16.02 15.76 -17.34
N GLU A 94 15.70 16.31 -16.16
CA GLU A 94 14.98 15.58 -15.10
C GLU A 94 13.54 15.23 -15.51
N ALA A 95 12.84 16.13 -16.21
CA ALA A 95 11.49 15.88 -16.71
C ALA A 95 11.47 14.74 -17.76
N ASP A 96 12.48 14.71 -18.64
CA ASP A 96 12.65 13.63 -19.62
C ASP A 96 12.97 12.29 -18.94
N GLU A 97 13.81 12.31 -17.88
CA GLU A 97 14.11 11.12 -17.09
C GLU A 97 12.87 10.57 -16.39
N LEU A 98 12.10 11.41 -15.69
CA LEU A 98 10.85 11.00 -15.04
C LEU A 98 9.82 10.49 -16.06
N THR A 99 9.75 11.10 -17.24
CA THR A 99 8.88 10.64 -18.33
C THR A 99 9.25 9.24 -18.81
N ARG A 100 10.55 8.92 -18.88
CA ARG A 100 11.03 7.57 -19.25
C ARG A 100 10.74 6.50 -18.19
N MET A 101 10.53 6.89 -16.93
CA MET A 101 10.26 5.97 -15.81
C MET A 101 8.77 5.64 -15.64
N ARG A 102 7.88 6.34 -16.35
CA ARG A 102 6.42 6.15 -16.28
C ARG A 102 5.94 4.99 -17.16
#